data_AF-A0A951G905-F1
#
_entry.id   AF-A0A951G905-F1
#
_cell.length_a   1.000
_cell.length_b   1.000
_cell.length_c   1.000
_cell.angle_alpha   90.00
_cell.angle_beta   90.00
_cell.angle_gamma   90.00
#
_symmetry.space_group_name_H-M   'P 1'
#
loop_
_entity.id
_entity.type
_entity.pdbx_description
1 polymer ?
#
loop_
_entity_poly.entity_id
_entity_poly.type
_entity_poly.pdbx_seq_one_letter_code
_entity_poly.pdbx_strand_id
1 'polypeptide(L)'
;MVYARISNRTVANEYFKVSEQVEALYDAPKELPATAEGAEMRKLRAEMHRRMLGNGYCARPVGLDCHFESICESCTYFQTTLEFRPTLQRQRDDAANKGQIARLKIFDGLLERLETQAS
;
A
#
# COMPACT_ATOMS: atom_id res chain seq x y z
N MET A 1 -1.51 -47.81 5.52
CA MET A 1 -1.21 -48.34 4.17
C MET A 1 0.18 -47.84 3.80
N VAL A 2 1.12 -48.71 3.39
CA VAL A 2 2.49 -48.29 3.00
C VAL A 2 2.56 -48.35 1.47
N TYR A 3 2.74 -47.20 0.83
CA TYR A 3 2.72 -47.06 -0.63
C TYR A 3 4.07 -47.45 -1.28
N ALA A 4 5.19 -47.29 -0.58
CA ALA A 4 6.54 -47.67 -1.06
C ALA A 4 7.48 -47.99 0.12
N ARG A 5 8.55 -48.78 -0.12
CA ARG A 5 9.62 -49.08 0.84
C ARG A 5 11.00 -48.95 0.20
N ILE A 6 11.95 -48.38 0.92
CA ILE A 6 13.37 -48.32 0.53
C ILE A 6 14.07 -49.56 1.10
N SER A 7 14.58 -50.42 0.23
CA SER A 7 15.20 -51.71 0.61
C SER A 7 16.61 -51.54 1.18
N ASN A 8 17.37 -50.55 0.73
CA ASN A 8 18.69 -50.25 1.27
C ASN A 8 18.56 -49.47 2.60
N ARG A 9 19.06 -50.05 3.70
CA ARG A 9 18.91 -49.49 5.05
C ARG A 9 19.58 -48.13 5.21
N THR A 10 20.77 -47.94 4.62
CA THR A 10 21.48 -46.66 4.68
C THR A 10 20.70 -45.57 3.96
N VAL A 11 20.21 -45.86 2.76
CA VAL A 11 19.40 -44.92 1.98
C VAL A 11 18.09 -44.60 2.69
N ALA A 12 17.45 -45.60 3.31
CA ALA A 12 16.22 -45.40 4.06
C ALA A 12 16.44 -44.47 5.26
N ASN A 13 17.52 -44.68 6.03
CA ASN A 13 17.84 -43.86 7.20
C ASN A 13 18.14 -42.41 6.80
N GLU A 14 18.93 -42.19 5.76
CA GLU A 14 19.23 -40.83 5.28
C GLU A 14 17.98 -40.14 4.72
N TYR A 15 17.13 -40.87 3.99
CA TYR A 15 15.86 -40.34 3.50
C TYR A 15 14.98 -39.86 4.65
N PHE A 16 14.72 -40.71 5.65
CA PHE A 16 13.86 -40.33 6.77
C PHE A 16 14.43 -39.17 7.60
N LYS A 17 15.76 -39.14 7.79
CA LYS A 17 16.44 -38.05 8.48
C LYS A 17 16.25 -36.71 7.77
N VAL A 18 16.38 -36.67 6.44
CA VAL A 18 16.17 -35.43 5.67
C VAL A 18 14.69 -35.08 5.61
N SER A 19 13.79 -36.06 5.43
CA SER A 19 12.35 -35.83 5.44
C SER A 19 11.88 -35.21 6.75
N GLU A 20 12.36 -35.68 7.90
CA GLU A 20 12.04 -35.11 9.20
C GLU A 20 12.51 -33.65 9.33
N GLN A 21 13.71 -33.33 8.82
CA GLN A 21 14.20 -31.95 8.78
C GLN A 21 13.34 -31.05 7.88
N VAL A 22 12.88 -31.56 6.74
CA VAL A 22 12.02 -30.80 5.82
C VAL A 22 10.63 -30.58 6.41
N GLU A 23 10.02 -31.59 7.02
CA GLU A 23 8.73 -31.47 7.72
C GLU A 23 8.81 -30.46 8.88
N ALA A 24 9.90 -30.48 9.65
CA ALA A 24 10.13 -29.50 10.72
C ALA A 24 10.18 -28.05 10.20
N LEU A 25 10.58 -27.81 8.95
CA LEU A 25 10.53 -26.47 8.34
C LEU A 25 9.10 -26.04 8.00
N TYR A 26 8.19 -26.98 7.71
CA TYR A 26 6.78 -26.67 7.46
C TYR A 26 6.01 -26.36 8.75
N ASP A 27 6.37 -27.02 9.84
CA ASP A 27 5.81 -26.81 11.19
C ASP A 27 6.38 -25.57 11.89
N ALA A 28 7.47 -25.00 11.37
CA ALA A 28 8.05 -23.78 11.91
C ALA A 28 7.07 -22.59 11.81
N PRO A 29 7.10 -21.65 12.78
CA PRO A 29 6.29 -20.44 12.71
C PRO A 29 6.58 -19.67 11.42
N LYS A 30 5.53 -19.42 10.63
CA LYS A 30 5.63 -18.70 9.33
C LYS A 30 5.67 -17.18 9.49
N GLU A 31 5.96 -16.69 10.70
CA GLU A 31 6.05 -15.27 10.98
C GLU A 31 7.42 -14.77 10.55
N LEU A 32 7.43 -13.94 9.51
CA LEU A 32 8.64 -13.20 9.13
C LEU A 32 8.86 -12.08 10.15
N PRO A 33 10.12 -11.82 10.56
CA PRO A 33 10.40 -10.68 11.42
C PRO A 33 10.02 -9.38 10.69
N ALA A 34 9.58 -8.36 11.43
CA ALA A 34 9.19 -7.08 10.83
C ALA A 34 10.32 -6.42 10.00
N THR A 35 11.57 -6.76 10.30
CA THR A 35 12.77 -6.32 9.57
C THR A 35 13.01 -7.08 8.26
N ALA A 36 12.30 -8.17 7.98
CA ALA A 36 12.37 -8.88 6.71
C ALA A 36 11.78 -8.05 5.56
N GLU A 37 10.85 -7.14 5.86
CA GLU A 37 10.33 -6.20 4.87
C GLU A 37 11.41 -5.15 4.56
N GLY A 38 12.07 -5.31 3.42
CA GLY A 38 13.00 -4.31 2.89
C GLY A 38 12.31 -2.98 2.54
N ALA A 39 13.10 -1.94 2.31
CA ALA A 39 12.59 -0.60 1.97
C ALA A 39 11.68 -0.62 0.73
N GLU A 40 12.06 -1.34 -0.32
CA GLU A 40 11.27 -1.45 -1.55
C GLU A 40 9.97 -2.23 -1.36
N MET A 41 9.98 -3.31 -0.57
CA MET A 41 8.75 -4.05 -0.26
C MET A 41 7.76 -3.19 0.52
N ARG A 42 8.26 -2.41 1.49
CA ARG A 42 7.45 -1.47 2.26
C ARG A 42 6.83 -0.39 1.35
N LYS A 43 7.61 0.12 0.40
CA LYS A 43 7.13 1.09 -0.59
C LYS A 43 6.03 0.48 -1.47
N LEU A 44 6.25 -0.71 -2.02
CA LEU A 44 5.27 -1.43 -2.84
C LEU A 44 3.98 -1.73 -2.07
N ARG A 45 4.09 -2.15 -0.80
CA ARG A 45 2.93 -2.37 0.07
C ARG A 45 2.15 -1.07 0.28
N ALA A 46 2.83 0.04 0.55
CA ALA A 46 2.20 1.34 0.69
C ALA A 46 1.53 1.80 -0.62
N GLU A 47 2.09 1.46 -1.78
CA GLU A 47 1.51 1.74 -3.10
C GLU A 47 0.29 0.87 -3.41
N MET A 48 0.33 -0.43 -3.08
CA MET A 48 -0.76 -1.39 -3.31
C MET A 48 -2.06 -0.97 -2.63
N HIS A 49 -1.98 -0.31 -1.48
CA HIS A 49 -3.15 0.14 -0.73
C HIS A 49 -3.66 1.53 -1.14
N ARG A 50 -3.03 2.19 -2.14
CA ARG A 50 -3.50 3.48 -2.65
C ARG A 50 -4.72 3.28 -3.52
N ARG A 51 -5.87 3.81 -3.09
CA ARG A 51 -7.05 3.98 -3.97
C ARG A 51 -6.80 5.18 -4.88
N MET A 52 -6.75 4.98 -6.20
CA MET A 52 -6.65 6.07 -7.16
C MET A 52 -7.93 6.93 -7.15
N LEU A 53 -7.75 8.24 -7.28
CA LEU A 53 -8.81 9.25 -7.26
C LEU A 53 -8.59 10.23 -8.42
N GLY A 54 -9.58 11.07 -8.71
CA GLY A 54 -9.52 11.97 -9.88
C GLY A 54 -8.32 12.94 -9.86
N ASN A 55 -7.93 13.43 -8.68
CA ASN A 55 -6.87 14.41 -8.51
C ASN A 55 -5.66 13.88 -7.70
N GLY A 56 -5.55 12.56 -7.51
CA GLY A 56 -4.52 11.99 -6.65
C GLY A 56 -4.85 10.58 -6.15
N TYR A 57 -4.56 10.29 -4.89
CA TYR A 57 -4.81 8.99 -4.29
C TYR A 57 -5.11 9.09 -2.79
N CYS A 58 -5.77 8.05 -2.27
CA CYS A 58 -6.03 7.91 -0.83
C CYS A 58 -4.87 7.18 -0.16
N ALA A 59 -4.25 7.81 0.83
CA ALA A 59 -3.17 7.24 1.66
C ALA A 59 -3.68 6.76 3.03
N ARG A 60 -4.98 6.50 3.16
CA ARG A 60 -5.58 6.05 4.41
C ARG A 60 -5.06 4.65 4.79
N PRO A 61 -4.67 4.43 6.05
CA PRO A 61 -4.30 3.11 6.55
C PRO A 61 -5.35 2.03 6.29
N VAL A 62 -4.87 0.82 6.01
CA VAL A 62 -5.72 -0.37 5.90
C VAL A 62 -6.34 -0.66 7.26
N GLY A 63 -7.67 -0.87 7.28
CA GLY A 63 -8.43 -1.13 8.51
C GLY A 63 -9.14 0.09 9.11
N LEU A 64 -8.91 1.30 8.58
CA LEU A 64 -9.75 2.46 8.89
C LEU A 64 -10.90 2.60 7.89
N ASP A 65 -12.12 2.73 8.39
CA ASP A 65 -13.31 2.94 7.58
C ASP A 65 -13.36 4.34 6.94
N CYS A 66 -14.17 4.51 5.89
CA CYS A 66 -14.29 5.81 5.18
C CYS A 66 -15.57 6.49 5.64
N HIS A 67 -15.45 7.67 6.23
CA HIS A 67 -16.65 8.43 6.59
C HIS A 67 -17.18 9.27 5.41
N PHE A 68 -16.28 9.70 4.51
CA PHE A 68 -16.61 10.60 3.39
C PHE A 68 -16.18 9.99 2.07
N GLU A 69 -17.03 9.17 1.47
CA GLU A 69 -16.70 8.52 0.19
C GLU A 69 -16.74 9.49 -1.01
N SER A 70 -17.36 10.67 -0.87
CA SER A 70 -17.65 11.56 -1.99
C SER A 70 -16.78 12.82 -2.14
N ILE A 71 -15.98 13.21 -1.13
CA ILE A 71 -15.19 14.48 -1.19
C ILE A 71 -13.77 14.26 -0.66
N CYS A 72 -12.98 13.54 -1.44
CA CYS A 72 -11.62 13.17 -1.02
C CYS A 72 -10.68 14.37 -0.95
N GLU A 73 -10.83 15.41 -1.77
CA GLU A 73 -9.93 16.58 -1.81
C GLU A 73 -9.89 17.37 -0.49
N SER A 74 -10.91 17.18 0.36
CA SER A 74 -10.99 17.77 1.70
C SER A 74 -10.50 16.83 2.82
N CYS A 75 -10.23 15.57 2.49
CA CYS A 75 -9.85 14.53 3.46
C CYS A 75 -8.37 14.67 3.87
N THR A 76 -8.08 14.40 5.15
CA THR A 76 -6.71 14.41 5.69
C THR A 76 -5.80 13.35 5.05
N TYR A 77 -6.38 12.23 4.60
CA TYR A 77 -5.64 11.14 3.96
C TYR A 77 -5.46 11.31 2.46
N PHE A 78 -6.01 12.38 1.86
CA PHE A 78 -5.84 12.63 0.45
C PHE A 78 -4.44 13.16 0.16
N GLN A 79 -3.79 12.53 -0.80
CA GLN A 79 -2.51 12.98 -1.34
C GLN A 79 -2.62 13.20 -2.83
N THR A 80 -1.91 14.23 -3.30
CA THR A 80 -1.82 14.58 -4.72
C THR A 80 -0.35 14.73 -5.10
N THR A 81 -0.06 14.88 -6.39
CA THR A 81 1.29 14.95 -6.93
C THR A 81 1.40 16.13 -7.90
N LEU A 82 2.63 16.51 -8.25
CA LEU A 82 2.88 17.60 -9.20
C LEU A 82 2.23 17.38 -10.57
N GLU A 83 2.00 16.13 -10.97
CA GLU A 83 1.27 15.76 -12.18
C GLU A 83 -0.14 16.38 -12.22
N PHE A 84 -0.82 16.47 -11.07
CA PHE A 84 -2.17 17.02 -10.97
C PHE A 84 -2.21 18.54 -10.83
N ARG A 85 -1.06 19.21 -10.62
CA ARG A 85 -1.00 20.67 -10.40
C ARG A 85 -1.77 21.47 -11.47
N PRO A 86 -1.62 21.20 -12.80
CA PRO A 86 -2.35 21.97 -13.81
C PRO A 86 -3.87 21.78 -13.71
N THR A 87 -4.33 20.58 -13.35
CA THR A 87 -5.76 20.31 -13.15
C THR A 87 -6.30 21.01 -11.91
N LEU A 88 -5.56 20.96 -10.80
CA LEU A 88 -5.92 21.65 -9.56
C LEU A 88 -6.01 23.17 -9.74
N GLN A 89 -5.10 23.77 -10.51
CA GLN A 89 -5.15 25.19 -10.86
C GLN A 89 -6.41 25.53 -11.67
N ARG A 90 -6.74 24.74 -12.70
CA ARG A 90 -7.98 24.94 -13.47
C ARG A 90 -9.24 24.81 -12.62
N GLN A 91 -9.26 23.84 -11.70
CA GLN A 91 -10.41 23.62 -10.81
C GLN A 91 -10.54 24.73 -9.75
N ARG A 92 -9.43 25.26 -9.26
CA ARG A 92 -9.39 26.47 -8.42
C ARG A 92 -9.96 27.67 -9.16
N ASP A 93 -9.48 27.93 -10.38
CA ASP A 93 -9.88 29.09 -11.18
C ASP A 93 -11.37 29.00 -11.57
N ASP A 94 -11.86 27.80 -11.92
CA ASP A 94 -13.30 27.53 -12.12
C ASP A 94 -14.12 27.84 -10.86
N ALA A 95 -13.63 27.44 -9.69
CA ALA A 95 -14.30 27.73 -8.42
C ALA A 95 -14.33 29.23 -8.11
N ALA A 96 -13.25 29.97 -8.41
CA ALA A 96 -13.20 31.42 -8.28
C ALA A 96 -14.20 32.11 -9.21
N ASN A 97 -14.22 31.72 -10.49
CA ASN A 97 -15.14 32.27 -11.50
C ASN A 97 -16.62 32.05 -11.13
N LYS A 98 -16.93 30.96 -10.43
CA LYS A 98 -18.28 30.62 -9.97
C LYS A 98 -18.62 31.14 -8.57
N GLY A 99 -17.69 31.83 -7.90
CA GLY A 99 -17.88 32.31 -6.53
C GLY A 99 -17.98 31.19 -5.47
N GLN A 100 -17.43 30.00 -5.75
CA GLN A 100 -17.49 28.83 -4.87
C GLN A 100 -16.41 28.89 -3.79
N ILE A 101 -16.58 29.76 -2.80
CA ILE A 101 -15.55 30.10 -1.79
C ILE A 101 -14.99 28.86 -1.05
N ALA A 102 -15.84 27.93 -0.64
CA ALA A 102 -15.38 26.72 0.07
C ALA A 102 -14.49 25.84 -0.82
N ARG A 103 -14.86 25.68 -2.10
CA ARG A 103 -14.14 24.86 -3.06
C ARG A 103 -12.83 25.52 -3.50
N LEU A 104 -12.83 26.84 -3.64
CA LEU A 104 -11.63 27.64 -3.87
C LEU A 104 -10.57 27.37 -2.79
N LYS A 105 -10.97 27.49 -1.50
CA LYS A 105 -10.07 27.23 -0.36
C LYS A 105 -9.49 25.83 -0.34
N ILE A 106 -10.26 24.81 -0.74
CA ILE A 106 -9.76 23.43 -0.83
C ILE A 106 -8.60 23.35 -1.83
N PHE A 107 -8.78 23.91 -3.02
CA PHE A 107 -7.74 23.85 -4.05
C PHE A 107 -6.55 24.74 -3.74
N ASP A 108 -6.74 25.90 -3.11
CA ASP A 108 -5.64 26.73 -2.62
C ASP A 108 -4.75 25.95 -1.65
N GLY A 109 -5.33 25.30 -0.64
CA GLY A 109 -4.58 24.50 0.32
C GLY A 109 -3.91 23.26 -0.29
N LEU A 110 -4.47 22.71 -1.37
CA LEU A 110 -3.81 21.62 -2.12
C LEU A 110 -2.58 22.11 -2.90
N LEU A 111 -2.69 23.26 -3.55
CA LEU A 111 -1.60 23.86 -4.32
C LEU A 111 -0.46 24.34 -3.41
N GLU A 112 -0.78 24.95 -2.27
CA GLU A 112 0.20 25.38 -1.28
C GLU A 112 1.02 24.19 -0.74
N ARG A 113 0.35 23.10 -0.35
CA ARG A 113 1.03 21.87 0.10
C ARG A 113 1.95 21.29 -0.98
N LEU A 114 1.54 21.33 -2.25
CA LEU A 114 2.36 20.87 -3.37
C LEU A 114 3.59 21.74 -3.59
N GLU A 115 3.56 23.03 -3.23
CA GLU A 115 4.72 23.93 -3.31
C GLU A 115 5.70 23.66 -2.17
N THR A 116 5.19 23.45 -0.95
CA THR A 116 6.03 23.10 0.20
C THR A 116 6.75 21.75 0.00
N GLN A 117 6.09 20.76 -0.60
CA GLN A 117 6.68 19.44 -0.85
C GLN A 117 7.71 19.41 -2.00
N ALA A 118 7.71 20.43 -2.87
CA ALA A 118 8.62 20.53 -4.01
C ALA A 118 9.89 21.35 -3.71
N SER A 119 9.96 22.00 -2.54
CA SER A 119 11.09 22.80 -2.04
C SER A 119 12.01 21.96 -1.16
#